data_AF-A0AA38LF53-F1
#
_entry.id   AF-A0AA38LF53-F1
#
_cell.length_a   1.000
_cell.length_b   1.000
_cell.length_c   1.000
_cell.angle_alpha   90.00
_cell.angle_beta   90.00
_cell.angle_gamma   90.00
#
_symmetry.space_group_name_H-M   'P 1'
#
loop_
_entity.id
_entity.type
_entity.pdbx_description
1 polymer ?
#
loop_
_entity_poly.entity_id
_entity_poly.type
_entity_poly.pdbx_seq_one_letter_code
_entity_poly.pdbx_strand_id
1 'polypeptide(L)'
;ASSYCERVQTLVKEVKDIFNTLMENGETTVSQKDLHRLWIVDIVERFGIDRYFLEEIKTILDDVYKYWNEKCSENATADLNTTALGFRILRINGYDVSPDVFQIFKDGKGQFSYPESIEHETQLRSTLNLYRASELSFRGEKILKDAEMFARQYLEQVHDESQKLQQKSQILHE
;
A
#
# COMPACT_ATOMS: atom_id res chain seq x y z
N ALA A 1 -23.88 10.79 -27.85
CA ALA A 1 -22.80 9.77 -27.81
C ALA A 1 -21.41 10.38 -28.03
N SER A 2 -21.19 11.26 -29.03
CA SER A 2 -19.87 11.88 -29.35
C SER A 2 -19.15 12.51 -28.14
N SER A 3 -19.84 13.39 -27.40
CA SER A 3 -19.24 14.16 -26.30
C SER A 3 -18.72 13.32 -25.12
N TYR A 4 -19.34 12.18 -24.80
CA TYR A 4 -18.87 11.35 -23.69
C TYR A 4 -17.61 10.55 -24.07
N CYS A 5 -17.55 10.05 -25.30
CA CYS A 5 -16.38 9.34 -25.80
C CYS A 5 -15.16 10.27 -25.87
N GLU A 6 -15.34 11.49 -26.37
CA GLU A 6 -14.31 12.54 -26.38
C GLU A 6 -13.82 12.84 -24.96
N ARG A 7 -14.74 13.02 -23.99
CA ARG A 7 -14.37 13.26 -22.59
C ARG A 7 -13.58 12.10 -21.99
N VAL A 8 -13.95 10.85 -22.27
CA VAL A 8 -13.20 9.67 -21.81
C VAL A 8 -11.77 9.69 -22.37
N GLN A 9 -11.61 10.00 -23.65
CA GLN A 9 -10.28 10.09 -24.27
C GLN A 9 -9.43 11.20 -23.64
N THR A 10 -10.01 12.36 -23.35
CA THR A 10 -9.33 13.45 -22.66
C THR A 10 -8.88 13.02 -21.26
N LEU A 11 -9.76 12.41 -20.45
CA LEU A 11 -9.44 11.98 -19.10
C LEU A 11 -8.37 10.86 -19.08
N VAL A 12 -8.46 9.90 -20.01
CA VAL A 12 -7.43 8.85 -20.14
C VAL A 12 -6.08 9.48 -20.45
N LYS A 13 -6.03 10.47 -21.35
CA LYS A 13 -4.79 11.19 -21.67
C LYS A 13 -4.24 11.92 -20.44
N GLU A 14 -5.08 12.66 -19.71
CA GLU A 14 -4.66 13.36 -18.50
C GLU A 14 -4.07 12.41 -17.45
N VAL A 15 -4.68 11.24 -17.24
CA VAL A 15 -4.14 10.24 -16.32
C VAL A 15 -2.82 9.65 -16.84
N LYS A 16 -2.67 9.41 -18.15
CA LYS A 16 -1.38 8.99 -18.75
C LYS A 16 -0.28 10.03 -18.54
N ASP A 17 -0.60 11.31 -18.64
CA ASP A 17 0.36 12.38 -18.39
C ASP A 17 0.84 12.38 -16.92
N ILE A 18 -0.04 12.00 -15.98
CA ILE A 18 0.36 11.78 -14.57
C ILE A 18 1.33 10.60 -14.45
N PHE A 19 1.04 9.46 -15.11
CA PHE A 19 1.96 8.31 -15.14
C PHE A 19 3.35 8.71 -15.66
N ASN A 20 3.41 9.43 -16.79
CA ASN A 20 4.67 9.88 -17.39
C ASN A 20 5.44 10.82 -16.45
N THR A 21 4.75 11.77 -15.81
CA THR A 21 5.37 12.68 -14.84
C THR A 21 6.00 11.94 -13.67
N LEU A 22 5.36 10.87 -13.19
CA LEU A 22 5.89 10.01 -12.12
C LEU A 22 7.10 9.19 -12.57
N MET A 23 7.28 8.99 -13.88
CA MET A 23 8.39 8.26 -14.47
C MET A 23 9.60 9.17 -14.74
N GLU A 24 9.37 10.40 -15.22
CA GLU A 24 10.41 11.30 -15.79
C GLU A 24 11.34 12.01 -14.80
N ASN A 25 11.05 12.04 -13.49
CA ASN A 25 11.93 12.75 -12.53
C ASN A 25 13.06 11.86 -11.99
N GLY A 26 14.29 12.16 -12.42
CA GLY A 26 15.53 11.69 -11.79
C GLY A 26 15.83 12.50 -10.52
N GLU A 27 16.38 11.83 -9.50
CA GLU A 27 16.86 12.41 -8.23
C GLU A 27 15.79 12.76 -7.18
N THR A 28 15.16 11.73 -6.60
CA THR A 28 14.70 11.79 -5.20
C THR A 28 14.68 10.38 -4.61
N THR A 29 14.97 10.26 -3.32
CA THR A 29 15.18 8.98 -2.60
C THR A 29 14.15 7.90 -2.96
N VAL A 30 14.65 6.69 -3.26
CA VAL A 30 13.89 5.59 -3.87
C VAL A 30 12.56 5.27 -3.16
N SER A 31 12.50 5.38 -1.82
CA SER A 31 11.32 5.05 -1.02
C SER A 31 10.06 5.91 -1.29
N GLN A 32 10.19 7.24 -1.45
CA GLN A 32 9.02 8.11 -1.64
C GLN A 32 8.49 8.10 -3.08
N LYS A 33 9.38 7.95 -4.08
CA LYS A 33 8.99 7.85 -5.49
C LYS A 33 8.20 6.57 -5.74
N ASP A 34 8.66 5.46 -5.20
CA ASP A 34 8.01 4.17 -5.38
C ASP A 34 6.64 4.13 -4.71
N LEU A 35 6.47 4.78 -3.55
CA LEU A 35 5.17 4.90 -2.89
C LEU A 35 4.13 5.60 -3.78
N HIS A 36 4.47 6.73 -4.40
CA HIS A 36 3.54 7.46 -5.28
C HIS A 36 3.23 6.70 -6.57
N ARG A 37 4.23 6.04 -7.17
CA ARG A 37 4.05 5.20 -8.36
C ARG A 37 3.15 4.00 -8.08
N LEU A 38 3.32 3.35 -6.93
CA LEU A 38 2.46 2.25 -6.51
C LEU A 38 1.05 2.72 -6.13
N TRP A 39 0.91 3.92 -5.60
CA TRP A 39 -0.38 4.49 -5.22
C TRP A 39 -1.26 4.79 -6.45
N ILE A 40 -0.70 5.33 -7.53
CA ILE A 40 -1.49 5.54 -8.76
C ILE A 40 -1.94 4.20 -9.36
N VAL A 41 -1.10 3.17 -9.32
CA VAL A 41 -1.46 1.80 -9.73
C VAL A 41 -2.62 1.28 -8.88
N ASP A 42 -2.53 1.37 -7.54
CA ASP A 42 -3.60 0.95 -6.63
C ASP A 42 -4.93 1.63 -6.96
N ILE A 43 -4.89 2.93 -7.30
CA ILE A 43 -6.09 3.70 -7.61
C ILE A 43 -6.74 3.25 -8.91
N VAL A 44 -5.97 3.16 -10.00
CA VAL A 44 -6.55 2.81 -11.30
C VAL A 44 -7.11 1.39 -11.32
N GLU A 45 -6.45 0.45 -10.64
CA GLU A 45 -6.92 -0.92 -10.46
C GLU A 45 -8.21 -0.96 -9.62
N ARG A 46 -8.24 -0.24 -8.48
CA ARG A 46 -9.43 -0.21 -7.62
C ARG A 46 -10.62 0.51 -8.25
N PHE A 47 -10.37 1.41 -9.21
CA PHE A 47 -11.42 2.01 -10.02
C PHE A 47 -11.83 1.15 -11.23
N GLY A 48 -11.13 0.05 -11.51
CA GLY A 48 -11.44 -0.84 -12.65
C GLY A 48 -11.22 -0.20 -14.01
N ILE A 49 -10.26 0.74 -14.09
CA ILE A 49 -9.89 1.47 -15.31
C ILE A 49 -8.45 1.18 -15.76
N ASP A 50 -7.77 0.24 -15.10
CA ASP A 50 -6.42 -0.26 -15.38
C ASP A 50 -6.23 -0.70 -16.85
N ARG A 51 -7.28 -1.20 -17.50
CA ARG A 51 -7.26 -1.59 -18.93
C ARG A 51 -6.79 -0.49 -19.89
N TYR A 52 -6.87 0.78 -19.49
CA TYR A 52 -6.41 1.92 -20.31
C TYR A 52 -4.91 2.23 -20.12
N PHE A 53 -4.28 1.65 -19.10
CA PHE A 53 -2.94 2.00 -18.61
C PHE A 53 -2.03 0.78 -18.44
N LEU A 54 -2.30 -0.33 -19.14
CA LEU A 54 -1.59 -1.61 -18.94
C LEU A 54 -0.07 -1.50 -19.15
N GLU A 55 0.36 -0.69 -20.12
CA GLU A 55 1.79 -0.48 -20.42
C GLU A 55 2.47 0.35 -19.33
N GLU A 56 1.81 1.42 -18.89
CA GLU A 56 2.29 2.31 -17.82
C GLU A 56 2.39 1.55 -16.49
N ILE A 57 1.35 0.77 -16.14
CA ILE A 57 1.34 -0.09 -14.95
C ILE A 57 2.50 -1.07 -15.02
N LYS A 58 2.61 -1.84 -16.12
CA LYS A 58 3.69 -2.83 -16.27
C LYS A 58 5.07 -2.21 -16.11
N THR A 59 5.31 -1.05 -16.72
CA THR A 59 6.60 -0.38 -16.62
C THR A 59 6.94 0.03 -15.19
N ILE A 60 5.95 0.57 -14.45
CA ILE A 60 6.12 0.88 -13.03
C ILE A 60 6.42 -0.38 -12.22
N LEU A 61 5.66 -1.45 -12.42
CA LEU A 61 5.82 -2.68 -11.64
C LEU A 61 7.15 -3.38 -11.92
N ASP A 62 7.59 -3.42 -13.18
CA ASP A 62 8.89 -3.97 -13.55
C ASP A 62 10.04 -3.20 -12.88
N ASP A 63 9.95 -1.87 -12.80
CA ASP A 63 10.95 -1.05 -12.13
C ASP A 63 10.95 -1.24 -10.61
N VAL A 64 9.77 -1.22 -10.00
CA VAL A 64 9.63 -1.44 -8.55
C VAL A 64 10.11 -2.85 -8.18
N TYR A 65 9.82 -3.86 -9.01
CA TYR A 65 10.23 -5.24 -8.75
C TYR A 65 11.75 -5.44 -8.85
N LYS A 66 12.43 -4.76 -9.78
CA LYS A 66 13.90 -4.75 -9.82
C LYS A 66 14.47 -4.21 -8.50
N TYR A 67 13.95 -3.08 -8.03
CA TYR A 67 14.36 -2.51 -6.76
C TYR A 67 14.04 -3.43 -5.58
N TRP A 68 12.85 -4.05 -5.59
CA TRP A 68 12.43 -4.99 -4.56
C TRP A 68 13.45 -6.12 -4.36
N ASN A 69 13.93 -6.70 -5.45
CA ASN A 69 14.92 -7.79 -5.41
C ASN A 69 16.33 -7.34 -5.05
N GLU A 70 16.73 -6.13 -5.44
CA GLU A 70 18.07 -5.61 -5.16
C GLU A 70 18.22 -5.07 -3.73
N LYS A 71 17.12 -4.59 -3.14
CA LYS A 71 17.18 -3.68 -1.99
C LYS A 71 16.20 -4.02 -0.87
N CYS A 72 15.00 -4.55 -1.14
CA CYS A 72 14.00 -4.76 -0.08
C CYS A 72 14.27 -5.99 0.81
N SER A 73 15.07 -6.97 0.37
CA SER A 73 15.48 -8.09 1.24
C SER A 73 16.48 -7.65 2.33
N GLU A 74 17.17 -6.53 2.13
CA GLU A 74 18.28 -6.09 3.00
C GLU A 74 18.10 -4.68 3.62
N ASN A 75 17.21 -3.84 3.09
CA ASN A 75 17.04 -2.46 3.56
C ASN A 75 15.99 -2.30 4.66
N ALA A 76 16.47 -1.96 5.85
CA ALA A 76 15.69 -1.48 6.99
C ALA A 76 15.10 -0.06 6.82
N THR A 77 15.09 0.51 5.61
CA THR A 77 14.74 1.93 5.37
C THR A 77 13.34 2.16 4.81
N ALA A 78 12.65 1.10 4.37
CA ALA A 78 11.25 1.20 3.92
C ALA A 78 10.29 1.10 5.10
N ASP A 79 9.34 2.04 5.19
CA ASP A 79 8.29 1.99 6.21
C ASP A 79 7.25 0.90 5.89
N LEU A 80 6.51 0.46 6.92
CA LEU A 80 5.55 -0.62 6.79
C LEU A 80 4.43 -0.34 5.76
N ASN A 81 3.99 0.92 5.64
CA ASN A 81 2.95 1.28 4.68
C ASN A 81 3.42 1.08 3.23
N THR A 82 4.63 1.57 2.92
CA THR A 82 5.23 1.42 1.59
C THR A 82 5.49 -0.05 1.27
N THR A 83 6.07 -0.80 2.21
CA THR A 83 6.34 -2.24 2.03
C THR A 83 5.05 -3.04 1.82
N ALA A 84 4.02 -2.79 2.62
CA ALA A 84 2.74 -3.48 2.48
C ALA A 84 2.04 -3.16 1.16
N LEU A 85 2.09 -1.89 0.72
CA LEU A 85 1.53 -1.50 -0.58
C LEU A 85 2.29 -2.16 -1.73
N GLY A 86 3.62 -2.09 -1.74
CA GLY A 86 4.46 -2.69 -2.78
C GLY A 86 4.26 -4.20 -2.87
N PHE A 87 4.30 -4.90 -1.73
CA PHE A 87 4.02 -6.32 -1.66
C PHE A 87 2.66 -6.67 -2.28
N ARG A 88 1.61 -5.95 -1.89
CA ARG A 88 0.25 -6.21 -2.35
C ARG A 88 0.12 -6.01 -3.86
N ILE A 89 0.59 -4.89 -4.37
CA ILE A 89 0.46 -4.52 -5.78
C ILE A 89 1.29 -5.46 -6.67
N LEU A 90 2.53 -5.76 -6.28
CA LEU A 90 3.37 -6.72 -7.00
C LEU A 90 2.73 -8.11 -7.03
N ARG A 91 2.26 -8.61 -5.88
CA ARG A 91 1.68 -9.96 -5.78
C ARG A 91 0.38 -10.11 -6.56
N ILE A 92 -0.53 -9.11 -6.52
CA ILE A 92 -1.77 -9.12 -7.30
C ILE A 92 -1.48 -9.15 -8.81
N ASN A 93 -0.42 -8.47 -9.24
CA ASN A 93 0.02 -8.43 -10.63
C ASN A 93 0.90 -9.62 -11.04
N GLY A 94 1.04 -10.65 -10.18
CA GLY A 94 1.71 -11.91 -10.51
C GLY A 94 3.24 -11.89 -10.35
N TYR A 95 3.81 -10.88 -9.72
CA TYR A 95 5.23 -10.87 -9.36
C TYR A 95 5.48 -11.73 -8.11
N ASP A 96 6.59 -12.46 -8.11
CA ASP A 96 6.99 -13.32 -7.01
C ASP A 96 7.70 -12.51 -5.91
N VAL A 97 6.97 -12.18 -4.87
CA VAL A 97 7.49 -11.42 -3.72
C VAL A 97 7.41 -12.25 -2.46
N SER A 98 8.55 -12.42 -1.78
CA SER A 98 8.61 -13.13 -0.50
C SER A 98 7.95 -12.30 0.61
N PRO A 99 7.11 -12.91 1.47
CA PRO A 99 6.54 -12.23 2.61
C PRO A 99 7.56 -11.98 3.73
N ASP A 100 8.78 -12.53 3.62
CA ASP A 100 9.86 -12.28 4.59
C ASP A 100 10.31 -10.82 4.65
N VAL A 101 9.92 -10.00 3.66
CA VAL A 101 10.08 -8.54 3.73
C VAL A 101 9.45 -7.95 4.99
N PHE A 102 8.45 -8.62 5.57
CA PHE A 102 7.76 -8.14 6.78
C PHE A 102 8.51 -8.46 8.09
N GLN A 103 9.59 -9.26 8.05
CA GLN A 103 10.30 -9.68 9.27
C GLN A 103 10.90 -8.49 10.02
N ILE A 104 11.31 -7.44 9.32
CA ILE A 104 11.91 -6.24 9.91
C ILE A 104 10.93 -5.42 10.76
N PHE A 105 9.62 -5.66 10.63
CA PHE A 105 8.58 -4.98 11.41
C PHE A 105 8.15 -5.77 12.65
N LYS A 106 8.84 -6.88 12.94
CA LYS A 106 8.64 -7.66 14.15
C LYS A 106 9.62 -7.24 15.24
N ASP A 107 9.15 -7.23 16.48
CA ASP A 107 9.95 -6.95 17.66
C ASP A 107 10.85 -8.14 18.05
N GLY A 108 11.62 -8.00 19.14
CA GLY A 108 12.48 -9.07 19.67
C GLY A 108 11.72 -10.32 20.15
N LYS A 109 10.39 -10.28 20.24
CA LYS A 109 9.52 -11.43 20.55
C LYS A 109 8.89 -12.04 19.29
N GLY A 110 9.19 -11.50 18.11
CA GLY A 110 8.65 -11.94 16.82
C GLY A 110 7.23 -11.46 16.54
N GLN A 111 6.76 -10.42 17.24
CA GLN A 111 5.42 -9.83 17.07
C GLN A 111 5.51 -8.53 16.29
N PHE A 112 4.54 -8.28 15.42
CA PHE A 112 4.43 -6.98 14.76
C PHE A 112 4.20 -5.88 15.79
N SER A 113 4.90 -4.77 15.63
CA SER A 113 4.77 -3.62 16.54
C SER A 113 5.13 -2.33 15.81
N TYR A 114 4.61 -1.22 16.32
CA TYR A 114 5.01 0.12 15.88
C TYR A 114 5.97 0.74 16.91
N PRO A 115 7.01 1.47 16.46
CA PRO A 115 7.74 2.37 17.34
C PRO A 115 6.79 3.43 17.94
N GLU A 116 7.01 3.78 19.20
CA GLU A 116 6.19 4.80 19.91
C GLU A 116 6.20 6.17 19.22
N SER A 117 7.20 6.45 18.39
CA SER A 117 7.35 7.72 17.67
C SER A 117 6.45 7.87 16.44
N ILE A 118 5.78 6.81 15.97
CA ILE A 118 4.94 6.88 14.77
C ILE A 118 3.56 7.41 15.13
N GLU A 119 3.10 8.43 14.42
CA GLU A 119 1.76 9.02 14.61
C GLU A 119 0.63 8.01 14.35
N HIS A 120 -0.46 8.12 15.12
CA HIS A 120 -1.61 7.21 15.02
C HIS A 120 -2.21 7.12 13.61
N GLU A 121 -2.32 8.22 12.88
CA GLU A 121 -2.84 8.20 11.49
C GLU A 121 -1.94 7.37 10.57
N THR A 122 -0.62 7.52 10.72
CA THR A 122 0.35 6.75 9.96
C THR A 122 0.29 5.27 10.33
N GLN A 123 0.16 4.93 11.60
CA GLN A 123 -0.03 3.54 12.06
C GLN A 123 -1.32 2.94 11.48
N LEU A 124 -2.43 3.67 11.51
CA LEU A 124 -3.71 3.21 10.95
C LEU A 124 -3.59 2.92 9.45
N ARG A 125 -3.02 3.86 8.67
CA ARG A 125 -2.82 3.68 7.23
C ARG A 125 -1.91 2.48 6.92
N SER A 126 -0.82 2.36 7.67
CA SER A 126 0.13 1.24 7.56
C SER A 126 -0.55 -0.09 7.87
N THR A 127 -1.33 -0.14 8.95
CA THR A 127 -2.05 -1.34 9.40
C THR A 127 -3.10 -1.75 8.38
N LEU A 128 -3.82 -0.80 7.79
CA LEU A 128 -4.82 -1.09 6.78
C LEU A 128 -4.20 -1.70 5.52
N ASN A 129 -3.04 -1.21 5.09
CA ASN A 129 -2.30 -1.82 3.98
C ASN A 129 -1.72 -3.19 4.37
N LEU A 130 -1.21 -3.35 5.59
CA LEU A 130 -0.72 -4.64 6.09
C LEU A 130 -1.84 -5.69 6.14
N TYR A 131 -3.03 -5.33 6.62
CA TYR A 131 -4.22 -6.18 6.61
C TYR A 131 -4.52 -6.65 5.18
N ARG A 132 -4.61 -5.72 4.22
CA ARG A 132 -4.87 -6.07 2.81
C ARG A 132 -3.77 -6.91 2.18
N ALA A 133 -2.52 -6.70 2.56
CA ALA A 133 -1.40 -7.52 2.11
C ALA A 133 -1.49 -8.95 2.66
N SER A 134 -1.91 -9.11 3.92
CA SER A 134 -2.04 -10.42 4.56
C SER A 134 -3.11 -11.32 3.92
N GLU A 135 -4.16 -10.73 3.34
CA GLU A 135 -5.21 -11.46 2.60
C GLU A 135 -4.69 -12.14 1.32
N LEU A 136 -3.48 -11.79 0.86
CA LEU A 136 -2.82 -12.44 -0.29
C LEU A 136 -1.93 -13.62 0.12
N SER A 137 -2.19 -14.22 1.27
CA SER A 137 -1.39 -15.31 1.81
C SER A 137 -1.60 -16.63 1.06
N PHE A 138 -0.49 -17.28 0.71
CA PHE A 138 -0.44 -18.67 0.30
C PHE A 138 -0.25 -19.61 1.51
N ARG A 139 -0.55 -20.90 1.29
CA ARG A 139 -0.38 -21.93 2.32
C ARG A 139 1.08 -21.99 2.78
N GLY A 140 1.30 -21.87 4.09
CA GLY A 140 2.63 -21.96 4.70
C GLY A 140 3.25 -20.61 5.06
N GLU A 141 2.72 -19.50 4.56
CA GLU A 141 3.24 -18.15 4.85
C GLU A 141 2.78 -17.65 6.23
N LYS A 142 3.39 -18.21 7.29
CA LYS A 142 3.03 -17.91 8.69
C LYS A 142 3.13 -16.41 9.02
N ILE A 143 4.12 -15.71 8.45
CA ILE A 143 4.30 -14.28 8.70
C ILE A 143 3.09 -13.43 8.29
N LEU A 144 2.40 -13.81 7.21
CA LEU A 144 1.19 -13.09 6.78
C LEU A 144 0.00 -13.40 7.70
N LYS A 145 -0.08 -14.60 8.26
CA LYS A 145 -1.08 -14.91 9.30
C LYS A 145 -0.84 -14.10 10.56
N ASP A 146 0.41 -13.96 10.97
CA ASP A 146 0.79 -13.11 12.10
C ASP A 146 0.43 -11.64 11.81
N ALA A 147 0.67 -11.19 10.57
CA ALA A 147 0.31 -9.84 10.11
C ALA A 147 -1.20 -9.61 10.11
N GLU A 148 -1.99 -10.58 9.67
CA GLU A 148 -3.46 -10.52 9.69
C GLU A 148 -3.97 -10.38 11.13
N MET A 149 -3.49 -11.23 12.05
CA MET A 149 -3.90 -11.19 13.45
C MET A 149 -3.58 -9.84 14.09
N PHE A 150 -2.35 -9.36 13.90
CA PHE A 150 -1.93 -8.05 14.41
C PHE A 150 -2.80 -6.93 13.84
N ALA A 151 -2.97 -6.90 12.51
CA ALA A 151 -3.69 -5.83 11.86
C ALA A 151 -5.18 -5.83 12.22
N ARG A 152 -5.81 -7.00 12.33
CA ARG A 152 -7.19 -7.14 12.79
C ARG A 152 -7.35 -6.59 14.21
N GLN A 153 -6.50 -7.01 15.15
CA GLN A 153 -6.54 -6.55 16.54
C GLN A 153 -6.39 -5.03 16.65
N TYR A 154 -5.43 -4.46 15.92
CA TYR A 154 -5.20 -3.01 15.92
C TYR A 154 -6.41 -2.25 15.34
N LEU A 155 -6.95 -2.71 14.20
CA LEU A 155 -8.10 -2.07 13.55
C LEU A 155 -9.37 -2.14 14.40
N GLU A 156 -9.59 -3.26 15.10
CA GLU A 156 -10.69 -3.40 16.07
C GLU A 156 -10.54 -2.45 17.25
N GLN A 157 -9.32 -2.32 17.81
CA GLN A 157 -9.05 -1.37 18.89
C GLN A 157 -9.33 0.09 18.46
N VAL A 158 -8.83 0.50 17.28
CA VAL A 158 -9.07 1.86 16.76
C VAL A 158 -10.56 2.09 16.51
N HIS A 159 -11.28 1.08 16.03
CA HIS A 159 -12.72 1.16 15.83
C HIS A 159 -13.47 1.39 17.15
N ASP A 160 -13.17 0.61 18.19
CA ASP A 160 -13.77 0.73 19.51
C ASP A 160 -13.48 2.08 20.17
N GLU A 161 -12.25 2.58 20.03
CA GLU A 161 -11.86 3.91 20.52
C GLU A 161 -12.64 5.02 19.81
N SER A 162 -12.79 4.92 18.49
CA SER A 162 -13.56 5.87 17.69
C SER A 162 -15.04 5.89 18.12
N GLN A 163 -15.65 4.73 18.33
CA GLN A 163 -17.04 4.63 18.82
C GLN A 163 -17.22 5.27 20.19
N LYS A 164 -16.29 5.03 21.13
CA LYS A 164 -16.33 5.63 22.47
C LYS A 164 -16.25 7.15 22.42
N LEU A 165 -15.43 7.72 21.53
CA LEU A 165 -15.33 9.17 21.35
C LEU A 165 -16.62 9.77 20.77
N GLN A 166 -17.24 9.11 19.80
CA GLN A 166 -18.53 9.53 19.24
C GLN A 166 -19.66 9.52 20.27
N GLN A 167 -19.71 8.50 21.15
CA GLN A 167 -20.69 8.45 22.23
C GLN A 167 -20.48 9.58 23.24
N LYS A 168 -19.21 9.87 23.62
CA LYS A 168 -18.90 10.97 24.54
C LYS A 168 -19.29 12.34 23.98
N SER A 169 -19.06 12.59 22.69
CA SER A 169 -19.44 13.87 22.08
C SER A 169 -20.95 14.05 22.02
N GLN A 170 -21.72 12.98 21.79
CA GLN A 170 -23.18 13.02 21.83
C GLN A 170 -23.71 13.41 23.22
N ILE A 171 -23.15 12.84 24.30
CA ILE A 171 -23.54 13.16 25.68
C ILE A 171 -23.20 14.61 26.07
N LEU A 172 -22.13 15.19 25.52
CA LEU A 172 -21.72 16.57 25.78
C LEU A 172 -22.61 17.63 25.09
N HIS A 173 -23.45 17.22 24.14
CA HIS A 173 -24.35 18.10 23.41
C HIS A 173 -25.83 17.98 23.85
N GLU A 174 -26.13 17.16 24.85
CA GLU A 174 -27.43 17.09 25.56
C GLU A 174 -27.39 17.84 26.89
#